data_AF-A0A316XJ76-F1
#
_entry.id   AF-A0A316XJ76-F1
#
_cell.length_a   1.000
_cell.length_b   1.000
_cell.length_c   1.000
_cell.angle_alpha   90.00
_cell.angle_beta   90.00
_cell.angle_gamma   90.00
#
_symmetry.space_group_name_H-M   'P 1'
#
loop_
_entity.id
_entity.type
_entity.pdbx_description
1 polymer ?
#
loop_
_entity_poly.entity_id
_entity_poly.type
_entity_poly.pdbx_seq_one_letter_code
_entity_poly.pdbx_strand_id
1 'polypeptide(L)'
;MKLRFLYLVLIIISCTKDKKEVLLADREAPLGWIYLKMYDDKSFEFISQGMMRDKDIYKGSYELSNDTLYFKYKGSIPKAGSKALIENGFVNYADGDYSESIQIKLNELKINK
;
A
#
# COMPACT_ATOMS: atom_id res chain seq x y z
N MET A 1 -30.74 -37.35 18.85
CA MET A 1 -30.89 -36.23 17.88
C MET A 1 -30.08 -35.05 18.39
N LYS A 2 -29.36 -34.35 17.50
CA LYS A 2 -28.76 -33.01 17.72
C LYS A 2 -27.49 -32.93 18.58
N LEU A 3 -26.29 -33.19 18.02
CA LEU A 3 -25.06 -32.41 18.31
C LEU A 3 -23.82 -32.82 17.48
N ARG A 4 -23.95 -33.17 16.20
CA ARG A 4 -22.77 -33.51 15.36
C ARG A 4 -22.59 -32.68 14.10
N PHE A 5 -23.51 -31.76 13.81
CA PHE A 5 -23.46 -30.94 12.60
C PHE A 5 -22.92 -29.51 12.80
N LEU A 6 -22.62 -29.08 14.03
CA LEU A 6 -22.26 -27.68 14.30
C LEU A 6 -20.77 -27.36 14.11
N TYR A 7 -19.88 -28.35 14.08
CA TYR A 7 -18.43 -28.12 13.92
C TYR A 7 -17.98 -28.00 12.46
N LEU A 8 -18.81 -28.40 11.49
CA LEU A 8 -18.42 -28.34 10.07
C LEU A 8 -18.58 -26.95 9.44
N VAL A 9 -19.31 -26.04 10.09
CA VAL A 9 -19.59 -24.67 9.58
C VAL A 9 -18.49 -23.67 9.94
N LEU A 10 -17.58 -24.01 10.87
CA LEU A 10 -16.52 -23.09 11.33
C LEU A 10 -15.27 -23.08 10.44
N ILE A 11 -15.16 -23.96 9.43
CA ILE A 11 -13.94 -24.07 8.60
C ILE A 11 -14.03 -23.26 7.29
N ILE A 12 -15.21 -22.74 6.91
CA ILE A 12 -15.43 -22.17 5.56
C ILE A 12 -15.16 -20.66 5.38
N ILE A 13 -14.58 -19.93 6.35
CA ILE A 13 -14.46 -18.45 6.22
C ILE A 13 -13.03 -17.90 6.29
N SER A 14 -11.99 -18.70 6.59
CA SER A 14 -10.61 -18.19 6.47
C SER A 14 -10.09 -18.30 5.02
N CYS A 15 -10.85 -17.78 4.06
CA CYS A 15 -10.33 -17.50 2.73
C CYS A 15 -9.60 -16.16 2.77
N THR A 16 -8.44 -16.12 3.41
CA THR A 16 -7.48 -15.04 3.20
C THR A 16 -6.86 -15.30 1.83
N LYS A 17 -7.47 -14.77 0.76
CA LYS A 17 -6.78 -14.71 -0.52
C LYS A 17 -5.46 -13.97 -0.30
N ASP A 18 -4.35 -14.62 -0.58
CA ASP A 18 -3.04 -13.96 -0.57
C ASP A 18 -3.09 -12.81 -1.58
N LYS A 19 -2.87 -11.58 -1.08
CA LYS A 19 -2.89 -10.38 -1.90
C LYS A 19 -1.64 -10.37 -2.77
N LYS A 20 -1.81 -10.23 -4.08
CA LYS A 20 -0.66 -10.15 -4.99
C LYS A 20 -0.14 -8.71 -5.01
N GLU A 21 1.14 -8.53 -4.76
CA GLU A 21 1.81 -7.23 -4.91
C GLU A 21 1.84 -6.85 -6.40
N VAL A 22 1.31 -5.68 -6.74
CA VAL A 22 1.26 -5.15 -8.12
C VAL A 22 2.13 -3.91 -8.30
N LEU A 23 2.51 -3.24 -7.21
CA LEU A 23 3.55 -2.22 -7.23
C LEU A 23 4.31 -2.26 -5.92
N LEU A 24 5.64 -2.26 -6.01
CA LEU A 24 6.54 -2.06 -4.89
C LEU A 24 7.41 -0.87 -5.20
N ALA A 25 7.49 0.06 -4.26
CA ALA A 25 8.43 1.17 -4.34
C ALA A 25 9.06 1.43 -2.97
N ASP A 26 10.32 1.83 -2.97
CA ASP A 26 11.04 2.15 -1.74
C ASP A 26 12.02 3.31 -1.92
N ARG A 27 12.41 3.87 -0.78
CA ARG A 27 13.59 4.72 -0.67
C ARG A 27 14.32 4.34 0.60
N GLU A 28 15.59 4.02 0.44
CA GLU A 28 16.52 3.89 1.55
C GLU A 28 17.23 5.23 1.77
N ALA A 29 17.28 5.67 3.02
CA ALA A 29 17.96 6.90 3.41
C ALA A 29 18.73 6.69 4.71
N PRO A 30 19.77 7.51 4.99
CA PRO A 30 20.56 7.39 6.23
C PRO A 30 19.74 7.47 7.53
N LEU A 31 18.54 8.05 7.47
CA LEU A 31 17.70 8.32 8.64
C LEU A 31 16.41 7.46 8.69
N GLY A 32 16.21 6.56 7.72
CA GLY A 32 15.04 5.70 7.69
C GLY A 32 14.72 5.15 6.30
N TRP A 33 13.66 4.37 6.25
CA TRP A 33 13.17 3.70 5.05
C TRP A 33 11.69 4.02 4.85
N ILE A 34 11.33 4.17 3.58
CA ILE A 34 9.93 4.26 3.17
C ILE A 34 9.66 3.14 2.19
N TYR A 35 8.55 2.45 2.40
CA TYR A 35 8.07 1.40 1.51
C TYR A 35 6.61 1.66 1.15
N LEU A 36 6.30 1.51 -0.13
CA LEU A 36 4.96 1.44 -0.65
C LEU A 36 4.73 0.06 -1.22
N LYS A 37 3.70 -0.62 -0.71
CA LYS A 37 3.18 -1.87 -1.24
C LYS A 37 1.77 -1.66 -1.72
N MET A 38 1.50 -1.95 -2.98
CA MET A 38 0.16 -1.93 -3.55
C MET A 38 -0.23 -3.32 -4.00
N TYR A 39 -1.50 -3.65 -3.83
CA TYR A 39 -2.02 -4.98 -4.10
C TYR A 39 -3.07 -4.98 -5.23
N ASP A 40 -3.30 -6.16 -5.79
CA ASP A 40 -4.28 -6.41 -6.85
C ASP A 40 -5.73 -6.13 -6.42
N ASP A 41 -6.03 -6.30 -5.13
CA ASP A 41 -7.33 -5.99 -4.52
C ASP A 41 -7.59 -4.49 -4.26
N LYS A 42 -6.75 -3.61 -4.83
CA LYS A 42 -6.79 -2.15 -4.63
C LYS A 42 -6.49 -1.67 -3.22
N SER A 43 -5.97 -2.52 -2.33
CA SER A 43 -5.41 -2.09 -1.05
C SER A 43 -3.95 -1.71 -1.17
N PHE A 44 -3.45 -0.97 -0.17
CA PHE A 44 -2.03 -0.63 -0.07
C PHE A 44 -1.56 -0.53 1.38
N GLU A 45 -0.24 -0.60 1.56
CA GLU A 45 0.46 -0.27 2.79
C GLU A 45 1.60 0.72 2.46
N PHE A 46 1.56 1.88 3.11
CA PHE A 46 2.65 2.83 3.14
C PHE A 46 3.33 2.73 4.51
N ILE A 47 4.62 2.42 4.51
CA ILE A 47 5.40 2.15 5.70
C ILE A 47 6.46 3.23 5.80
N SER A 48 6.50 3.91 6.94
CA SER A 48 7.55 4.87 7.28
C SER A 48 8.26 4.37 8.53
N GLN A 49 9.55 4.09 8.43
CA GLN A 49 10.35 3.63 9.55
C GLN A 49 11.61 4.50 9.68
N GLY A 50 11.73 5.21 10.80
CA GLY A 50 12.98 5.91 11.14
C GLY A 50 13.99 4.95 11.78
N MET A 51 15.27 5.27 11.70
CA MET A 51 16.33 4.44 12.31
C MET A 51 16.17 4.26 13.84
N MET A 52 15.63 5.27 14.53
CA MET A 52 15.39 5.26 15.99
C MET A 52 13.90 5.28 16.36
N ARG A 53 12.99 5.21 15.38
CA ARG A 53 11.54 5.32 15.62
C ARG A 53 10.86 4.02 15.24
N ASP A 54 9.74 3.75 15.92
CA ASP A 54 8.87 2.65 15.57
C ASP A 54 8.33 2.81 14.14
N LYS A 55 7.95 1.66 13.58
CA LYS A 55 7.41 1.56 12.23
C LYS A 55 5.97 2.06 12.21
N ASP A 56 5.73 3.15 11.49
CA ASP A 56 4.37 3.61 11.18
C ASP A 56 3.87 2.91 9.92
N ILE A 57 2.67 2.32 10.00
CA ILE A 57 2.02 1.62 8.88
C ILE A 57 0.69 2.29 8.57
N TYR A 58 0.63 2.95 7.43
CA TYR A 58 -0.54 3.62 6.91
C TYR A 58 -1.20 2.72 5.87
N LYS A 59 -2.44 2.31 6.12
CA LYS A 59 -3.17 1.36 5.26
C LYS A 59 -4.40 1.99 4.66
N GLY A 60 -4.78 1.52 3.47
CA GLY A 60 -5.94 2.06 2.79
C GLY A 60 -6.30 1.33 1.50
N SER A 61 -7.09 2.00 0.69
CA SER A 61 -7.34 1.64 -0.70
C SER A 61 -6.77 2.71 -1.62
N TYR A 62 -6.41 2.34 -2.84
CA TYR A 62 -5.95 3.28 -3.86
C TYR A 62 -6.84 3.27 -5.10
N GLU A 63 -6.85 4.39 -5.80
CA GLU A 63 -7.37 4.53 -7.15
C GLU A 63 -6.23 4.97 -8.07
N LEU A 64 -6.18 4.40 -9.28
CA LEU A 64 -5.22 4.78 -10.31
C LEU A 64 -6.02 5.37 -11.47
N SER A 65 -5.76 6.63 -11.78
CA SER A 65 -6.32 7.34 -12.93
C SER A 65 -5.16 7.85 -13.78
N ASN A 66 -4.98 7.30 -14.98
CA ASN A 66 -3.80 7.50 -15.83
C ASN A 66 -2.51 7.15 -15.07
N ASP A 67 -1.66 8.16 -14.84
CA ASP A 67 -0.41 8.10 -14.07
C ASP A 67 -0.58 8.54 -12.61
N THR A 68 -1.77 8.98 -12.22
CA THR A 68 -2.03 9.55 -10.90
C THR A 68 -2.62 8.51 -9.95
N LEU A 69 -1.95 8.31 -8.82
CA LEU A 69 -2.41 7.53 -7.68
C LEU A 69 -3.13 8.42 -6.67
N TYR A 70 -4.28 7.95 -6.19
CA TYR A 70 -5.06 8.55 -5.12
C TYR A 70 -5.18 7.55 -3.97
N PHE A 71 -4.64 7.89 -2.81
CA PHE A 71 -4.64 7.05 -1.62
C PHE A 71 -5.74 7.46 -0.64
N LYS A 72 -6.61 6.50 -0.30
CA LYS A 72 -7.64 6.65 0.73
C LYS A 72 -7.24 5.88 1.98
N TYR A 73 -6.64 6.58 2.93
CA TYR A 73 -6.22 6.02 4.22
C TYR A 73 -7.42 5.69 5.12
N LYS A 74 -7.31 4.63 5.91
CA LYS A 74 -8.32 4.22 6.91
C LYS A 74 -8.14 4.89 8.29
N GLY A 75 -7.16 5.78 8.43
CA GLY A 75 -6.80 6.41 9.71
C GLY A 75 -6.03 7.70 9.48
N SER A 76 -4.85 7.81 10.11
CA SER A 76 -3.95 8.93 9.87
C SER A 76 -3.45 8.95 8.42
N ILE A 77 -3.16 10.15 7.94
CA ILE A 77 -2.55 10.40 6.63
C ILE A 77 -1.07 10.72 6.91
N PRO A 78 -0.11 10.08 6.21
CA PRO A 78 1.29 10.42 6.36
C PRO A 78 1.53 11.84 5.86
N LYS A 79 2.57 12.49 6.38
CA LYS A 79 2.97 13.83 5.91
C LYS A 79 3.37 13.87 4.41
N ALA A 80 3.66 12.71 3.81
CA ALA A 80 3.87 12.59 2.38
C ALA A 80 2.61 12.89 1.55
N GLY A 81 1.41 12.86 2.14
CA GLY A 81 0.16 13.21 1.48
C GLY A 81 -0.65 12.00 1.00
N SER A 82 -1.57 12.24 0.07
CA SER A 82 -2.57 11.28 -0.41
C SER A 82 -2.67 11.17 -1.93
N LYS A 83 -1.88 11.93 -2.68
CA LYS A 83 -1.81 11.92 -4.13
C LYS A 83 -0.36 11.75 -4.58
N ALA A 84 -0.14 10.87 -5.55
CA ALA A 84 1.17 10.71 -6.17
C ALA A 84 1.08 10.53 -7.69
N LEU A 85 2.16 10.86 -8.39
CA LEU A 85 2.34 10.65 -9.82
C LEU A 85 3.33 9.50 -10.06
N ILE A 86 3.00 8.60 -10.97
CA ILE A 86 3.90 7.54 -11.45
C ILE A 86 4.61 8.06 -12.70
N GLU A 87 5.85 8.46 -12.56
CA GLU A 87 6.65 8.97 -13.67
C GLU A 87 8.12 8.59 -13.51
N ASN A 88 8.81 8.37 -14.63
CA ASN A 88 10.26 8.14 -14.68
C ASN A 88 10.78 7.01 -13.76
N GLY A 89 9.94 6.01 -13.44
CA GLY A 89 10.31 4.92 -12.54
C GLY A 89 10.18 5.24 -11.04
N PHE A 90 9.46 6.30 -10.70
CA PHE A 90 9.21 6.73 -9.32
C PHE A 90 7.72 6.91 -9.05
N VAL A 91 7.36 6.82 -7.78
CA VAL A 91 6.11 7.35 -7.24
C VAL A 91 6.43 8.65 -6.52
N ASN A 92 5.95 9.76 -7.07
CA ASN A 92 6.21 11.12 -6.61
C ASN A 92 4.98 11.68 -5.92
N TYR A 93 5.01 11.83 -4.60
CA TYR A 93 3.92 12.42 -3.83
C TYR A 93 3.84 13.93 -4.10
N ALA A 94 2.62 14.45 -4.28
CA ALA A 94 2.38 15.78 -4.83
C ALA A 94 1.57 16.72 -3.92
N ASP A 95 0.95 16.20 -2.85
CA ASP A 95 0.04 16.92 -1.96
C ASP A 95 0.44 16.83 -0.47
N GLY A 96 1.66 16.37 -0.18
CA GLY A 96 2.20 16.29 1.17
C GLY A 96 2.80 17.60 1.69
N ASP A 97 3.13 17.60 2.98
CA ASP A 97 3.85 18.68 3.65
C ASP A 97 5.30 18.84 3.13
N TYR A 98 5.81 17.82 2.44
CA TYR A 98 7.17 17.79 1.90
C TYR A 98 7.21 16.90 0.64
N SER A 99 8.22 17.13 -0.20
CA SER A 99 8.43 16.31 -1.40
C SER A 99 8.91 14.91 -1.02
N GLU A 100 8.14 13.88 -1.37
CA GLU A 100 8.53 12.48 -1.19
C GLU A 100 8.51 11.75 -2.54
N SER A 101 9.63 11.14 -2.90
CA SER A 101 9.79 10.36 -4.12
C SER A 101 10.40 9.02 -3.78
N ILE A 102 9.72 7.94 -4.16
CA ILE A 102 10.17 6.57 -3.89
C ILE A 102 10.32 5.80 -5.20
N GLN A 103 11.41 5.04 -5.31
CA GLN A 103 11.78 4.35 -6.54
C GLN A 103 10.98 3.07 -6.70
N ILE A 104 10.41 2.86 -7.88
CA ILE A 104 9.66 1.65 -8.22
C ILE A 104 10.63 0.49 -8.42
N LYS A 105 10.41 -0.60 -7.69
CA LYS A 105 11.15 -1.88 -7.79
C LYS A 105 10.34 -2.95 -8.53
N LEU A 106 9.02 -2.90 -8.42
CA LEU A 106 8.08 -3.77 -9.14
C LEU A 106 6.94 -2.91 -9.67
N ASN A 107 6.54 -3.12 -10.93
CA ASN A 107 5.36 -2.50 -11.51
C ASN A 107 4.62 -3.47 -12.43
N GLU A 108 3.51 -4.00 -11.93
CA GLU A 108 2.54 -4.79 -12.69
C GLU A 108 1.21 -4.00 -12.90
N LEU A 109 1.20 -2.69 -12.63
CA LEU A 109 0.03 -1.86 -12.89
C LEU A 109 -0.21 -1.76 -14.40
N LYS A 110 -1.41 -2.12 -14.83
CA LYS A 110 -1.87 -1.87 -16.20
C LYS A 110 -2.24 -0.40 -16.33
N ILE A 111 -1.27 0.43 -16.70
CA ILE A 111 -1.52 1.82 -17.08
C ILE A 111 -1.95 1.79 -18.55
N ASN A 112 -3.24 2.05 -18.82
CA ASN A 112 -3.69 2.29 -20.17
C ASN A 112 -3.11 3.64 -20.60
N LYS A 113 -2.08 3.62 -21.46
CA LYS A 113 -1.52 4.81 -22.10
C LYS A 113 -2.44 5.31 -23.21
#